data_AF-A0A1Z8X6Q1-F1
#
_entry.id   AF-A0A1Z8X6Q1-F1
#
_cell.length_a   1.000
_cell.length_b   1.000
_cell.length_c   1.000
_cell.angle_alpha   90.00
_cell.angle_beta   90.00
_cell.angle_gamma   90.00
#
_symmetry.space_group_name_H-M   'P 1'
#
loop_
_entity.id
_entity.type
_entity.pdbx_description
1 polymer ?
#
loop_
_entity_poly.entity_id
_entity_poly.type
_entity_poly.pdbx_seq_one_letter_code
_entity_poly.pdbx_strand_id
1 'polypeptide(L)'
;MAYDDRYPLKDYLNSLNYSKEYLMGDDPGWEKNYSPYVINKCMSHHMDTIMYANEMNQYSALDKQLQYDFYIHIVRSRKRFSPWGKKQKMNDLEVVKQYYGYSNEKARQALSILTPDQITFITNKLNRGGKK
;
A
#
# COMPACT_ATOMS: atom_id res chain seq x y z
N MET A 1 -5.80 -4.50 -12.50
CA MET A 1 -4.96 -3.75 -13.47
C MET A 1 -4.08 -4.79 -14.13
N ALA A 2 -4.24 -5.03 -15.43
CA ALA A 2 -3.35 -5.93 -16.15
C ALA A 2 -1.92 -5.38 -16.02
N TYR A 3 -0.97 -6.24 -15.67
CA TYR A 3 0.43 -5.86 -15.57
C TYR A 3 0.96 -5.68 -16.99
N ASP A 4 1.13 -4.43 -17.42
CA ASP A 4 1.72 -4.09 -18.72
C ASP A 4 3.23 -3.94 -18.54
N ASP A 5 3.98 -4.95 -19.01
CA ASP A 5 5.44 -5.00 -18.92
C ASP A 5 6.14 -3.85 -19.66
N ARG A 6 5.42 -3.13 -20.54
CA ARG A 6 5.97 -2.00 -21.31
C ARG A 6 6.18 -0.75 -20.45
N TYR A 7 5.41 -0.58 -19.37
CA TYR A 7 5.45 0.62 -18.52
C TYR A 7 5.64 0.22 -17.06
N PRO A 8 6.80 -0.33 -16.69
CA PRO A 8 6.99 -0.89 -15.35
C PRO A 8 7.12 0.22 -14.31
N LEU A 9 6.55 -0.04 -13.12
CA LEU A 9 6.59 0.90 -11.98
C LEU A 9 8.01 1.36 -11.61
N LYS A 10 9.00 0.48 -11.79
CA LYS A 10 10.41 0.75 -11.49
C LYS A 10 10.94 1.94 -12.29
N ASP A 11 10.49 2.12 -13.53
CA ASP A 11 11.02 3.16 -14.42
C ASP A 11 10.49 4.53 -14.01
N TYR A 12 9.20 4.62 -13.64
CA TYR A 12 8.65 5.83 -13.00
C TYR A 12 9.40 6.18 -11.72
N LEU A 13 9.65 5.21 -10.84
CA LEU A 13 10.35 5.47 -9.59
C LEU A 13 11.81 5.87 -9.82
N ASN A 14 12.49 5.29 -10.80
CA ASN A 14 13.84 5.66 -11.17
C ASN A 14 13.92 7.06 -11.77
N SER A 15 12.98 7.40 -12.65
CA SER A 15 12.84 8.75 -13.21
C SER A 15 12.63 9.79 -12.11
N LEU A 16 11.67 9.56 -11.22
CA LEU A 16 11.36 10.49 -10.14
C LEU A 16 12.47 10.61 -9.09
N ASN A 17 13.15 9.51 -8.76
CA ASN A 17 14.14 9.50 -7.69
C ASN A 17 15.57 9.73 -8.14
N TYR A 18 15.98 9.26 -9.31
CA TYR A 18 17.39 9.18 -9.68
C TYR A 18 17.70 9.80 -11.05
N SER A 19 17.19 9.24 -12.15
CA SER A 19 17.61 9.65 -13.50
C SER A 19 17.13 11.05 -13.89
N LYS A 20 15.98 11.48 -13.34
CA LYS A 20 15.35 12.78 -13.68
C LYS A 20 15.03 12.96 -15.15
N GLU A 21 14.95 11.86 -15.88
CA GLU A 21 14.48 11.81 -17.26
C GLU A 21 12.95 11.89 -17.26
N TYR A 22 12.40 12.80 -18.06
CA TYR A 22 10.96 13.00 -18.16
C TYR A 22 10.33 11.92 -19.04
N LEU A 23 9.41 11.10 -18.49
CA LEU A 23 8.82 9.96 -19.19
C LEU A 23 7.46 10.27 -19.84
N MET A 24 6.74 11.31 -19.39
CA MET A 24 5.39 11.62 -19.87
C MET A 24 5.34 12.48 -21.14
N GLY A 25 6.45 12.55 -21.91
CA GLY A 25 6.56 13.41 -23.10
C GLY A 25 6.13 12.72 -24.39
N ASP A 26 6.89 11.72 -24.81
CA ASP A 26 6.79 11.19 -26.19
C ASP A 26 5.71 10.11 -26.38
N ASP A 27 5.37 9.37 -25.33
CA ASP A 27 4.42 8.25 -25.42
C ASP A 27 3.25 8.41 -24.42
N PRO A 28 2.00 8.59 -24.91
CA PRO A 28 0.79 8.69 -24.08
C PRO A 28 0.53 7.47 -23.18
N GLY A 29 1.16 6.32 -23.47
CA GLY A 29 1.08 5.12 -22.66
C GLY A 29 1.61 5.30 -21.23
N TRP A 30 2.58 6.20 -21.03
CA TRP A 30 3.12 6.51 -19.71
C TRP A 30 2.09 7.17 -18.79
N GLU A 31 1.35 8.15 -19.29
CA GLU A 31 0.33 8.83 -18.50
C GLU A 31 -0.84 7.89 -18.17
N LYS A 32 -1.28 7.09 -19.15
CA LYS A 32 -2.39 6.14 -18.97
C LYS A 32 -2.10 5.10 -17.89
N ASN A 33 -0.88 4.54 -17.89
CA ASN A 33 -0.47 3.50 -16.97
C ASN A 33 0.10 4.02 -15.64
N TYR A 34 0.29 5.33 -15.52
CA TYR A 34 0.68 5.95 -14.26
C TYR A 34 -0.37 5.69 -13.16
N SER A 35 0.12 5.27 -11.99
CA SER A 35 -0.69 4.99 -10.82
C SER A 35 -0.37 5.98 -9.70
N PRO A 36 -1.16 7.07 -9.56
CA PRO A 36 -0.93 8.11 -8.57
C PRO A 36 -0.78 7.62 -7.14
N TYR A 37 -1.67 6.71 -6.75
CA TYR A 37 -1.69 6.14 -5.41
C TYR A 37 -0.42 5.35 -5.09
N VAL A 38 0.07 4.53 -6.02
CA VAL A 38 1.25 3.70 -5.80
C VAL A 38 2.50 4.57 -5.69
N ILE A 39 2.65 5.57 -6.55
CA ILE A 39 3.78 6.51 -6.51
C ILE A 39 3.75 7.33 -5.22
N ASN A 40 2.60 7.92 -4.87
CA ASN A 40 2.47 8.70 -3.63
C ASN A 40 2.80 7.85 -2.40
N LYS A 41 2.33 6.60 -2.38
CA LYS A 41 2.67 5.64 -1.32
C LYS A 41 4.16 5.33 -1.28
N CYS A 42 4.84 5.13 -2.40
CA CYS A 42 6.29 4.97 -2.42
C CYS A 42 7.01 6.22 -1.86
N MET A 43 6.56 7.42 -2.22
CA MET A 43 7.13 8.67 -1.71
C MET A 43 6.87 8.88 -0.21
N SER A 44 5.77 8.37 0.34
CA SER A 44 5.46 8.51 1.77
C SER A 44 6.40 7.72 2.68
N HIS A 45 7.16 6.75 2.15
CA HIS A 45 8.07 5.93 2.95
C HIS A 45 9.40 6.63 3.27
N HIS A 46 9.71 7.74 2.59
CA HIS A 46 10.98 8.44 2.79
C HIS A 46 10.74 9.75 3.53
N MET A 47 11.56 10.01 4.55
CA MET A 47 11.43 11.17 5.42
C MET A 47 11.56 12.50 4.66
N ASP A 48 12.35 12.53 3.59
CA ASP A 48 12.57 13.72 2.77
C ASP A 48 11.42 14.02 1.80
N THR A 49 10.58 13.05 1.49
CA THR A 49 9.45 13.20 0.55
C THR A 49 8.08 13.05 1.21
N ILE A 50 8.01 12.78 2.52
CA ILE A 50 6.76 12.58 3.25
C ILE A 50 5.84 13.81 3.20
N MET A 51 6.41 15.02 3.29
CA MET A 51 5.62 16.26 3.23
C MET A 51 5.01 16.46 1.84
N TYR A 52 5.79 16.20 0.79
CA TYR A 52 5.30 16.26 -0.59
C TYR A 52 4.23 15.21 -0.87
N ALA A 53 4.38 14.01 -0.29
CA ALA A 53 3.38 12.96 -0.37
C ALA A 53 2.06 13.36 0.32
N ASN A 54 2.14 14.07 1.45
CA ASN A 54 0.98 14.57 2.16
C ASN A 54 0.22 15.63 1.34
N GLU A 55 0.93 16.59 0.74
CA GLU A 55 0.32 17.59 -0.15
C GLU A 55 -0.43 16.93 -1.31
N MET A 56 0.20 15.99 -2.01
CA MET A 56 -0.45 15.25 -3.10
C MET A 56 -1.62 14.39 -2.63
N ASN A 57 -1.66 14.01 -1.35
CA ASN A 57 -2.78 13.26 -0.79
C ASN A 57 -4.01 14.15 -0.54
N GLN A 58 -3.82 15.44 -0.24
CA GLN A 58 -4.93 16.39 -0.12
C GLN A 58 -5.62 16.60 -1.48
N TYR A 59 -4.82 16.65 -2.55
CA TYR A 59 -5.30 16.89 -3.91
C TYR A 59 -5.44 15.59 -4.73
N SER A 60 -6.19 14.63 -4.22
CA SER A 60 -6.32 13.29 -4.84
C SER A 60 -6.99 13.25 -6.22
N ALA A 61 -7.73 14.30 -6.59
CA ALA A 61 -8.41 14.43 -7.88
C ALA A 61 -7.55 15.10 -8.97
N LEU A 62 -6.27 15.40 -8.68
CA LEU A 62 -5.35 15.97 -9.66
C LEU A 62 -5.13 15.02 -10.83
N ASP A 63 -4.80 15.62 -11.96
CA ASP A 63 -4.38 14.87 -13.12
C ASP A 63 -3.07 14.11 -12.85
N LYS A 64 -2.93 12.96 -13.51
CA LYS A 64 -1.77 12.06 -13.37
C LYS A 64 -0.49 12.73 -13.79
N GLN A 65 -0.54 13.47 -14.90
CA GLN A 65 0.60 14.22 -15.42
C GLN A 65 1.05 15.28 -14.42
N LEU A 66 0.11 16.04 -13.88
CA LEU A 66 0.42 17.11 -12.93
C LEU A 66 1.06 16.59 -11.65
N GLN A 67 0.61 15.44 -11.13
CA GLN A 67 1.25 14.82 -9.98
C GLN A 67 2.69 14.37 -10.30
N TYR A 68 2.91 13.79 -11.48
CA TYR A 68 4.24 13.38 -11.91
C TYR A 68 5.18 14.58 -12.09
N ASP A 69 4.70 15.65 -12.73
CA ASP A 69 5.41 16.91 -12.93
C ASP A 69 5.81 17.53 -11.59
N PHE A 70 4.93 17.49 -10.59
CA PHE A 70 5.26 17.94 -9.25
C PHE A 70 6.43 17.16 -8.67
N TYR A 71 6.38 15.83 -8.67
CA TYR A 71 7.43 15.01 -8.07
C TYR A 71 8.77 15.10 -8.81
N ILE A 72 8.78 15.12 -10.14
CA ILE A 72 10.03 15.13 -10.91
C ILE A 72 10.84 16.40 -10.64
N HIS A 73 10.16 17.54 -10.52
CA HIS A 73 10.80 18.84 -10.30
C HIS A 73 11.13 19.12 -8.82
N ILE A 74 10.29 18.69 -7.87
CA ILE A 74 10.49 19.02 -6.44
C ILE A 74 11.40 18.03 -5.71
N VAL A 75 11.35 16.75 -6.06
CA VAL A 75 12.10 15.71 -5.35
C VAL A 75 13.56 15.79 -5.78
N ARG A 76 14.49 15.79 -4.84
CA ARG A 76 15.93 15.78 -5.19
C ARG A 76 16.38 14.40 -5.66
N SER A 77 17.37 14.34 -6.55
CA SER A 77 17.93 13.08 -7.01
C SER A 77 18.65 12.34 -5.87
N ARG A 78 18.21 11.11 -5.58
CA ARG A 78 18.76 10.20 -4.56
C ARG A 78 18.26 8.78 -4.83
N LYS A 79 19.10 7.77 -4.56
CA LYS A 79 18.65 6.38 -4.55
C LYS A 79 17.73 6.13 -3.36
N ARG A 80 16.43 6.01 -3.63
CA ARG A 80 15.39 5.73 -2.63
C ARG A 80 14.86 4.32 -2.85
N PHE A 81 14.91 3.51 -1.80
CA PHE A 81 14.33 2.19 -1.77
C PHE A 81 13.65 1.98 -0.43
N SER A 82 12.40 1.53 -0.43
CA SER A 82 11.71 1.15 0.80
C SER A 82 10.95 -0.15 0.58
N PRO A 83 11.14 -1.16 1.44
CA PRO A 83 10.37 -2.38 1.38
C PRO A 83 8.91 -2.09 1.73
N TRP A 84 8.00 -2.75 1.02
CA TRP A 84 6.58 -2.68 1.37
C TRP A 84 6.33 -3.37 2.70
N GLY A 85 5.77 -2.63 3.67
CA GLY A 85 5.36 -3.18 4.95
C GLY A 85 4.33 -4.28 4.76
N LYS A 86 4.73 -5.54 4.98
CA LYS A 86 3.82 -6.68 4.99
C LYS A 86 3.10 -6.70 6.34
N LYS A 87 1.78 -6.57 6.33
CA LYS A 87 0.98 -6.73 7.54
C LYS A 87 1.13 -8.18 8.03
N GLN A 88 1.51 -8.38 9.29
CA GLN A 88 1.44 -9.70 9.91
C GLN A 88 -0.03 -10.15 9.93
N LYS A 89 -0.32 -11.30 9.32
CA LYS A 89 -1.65 -11.91 9.39
C LYS A 89 -1.79 -12.53 10.78
N MET A 90 -2.68 -11.98 11.59
CA MET A 90 -3.12 -12.64 12.82
C MET A 90 -4.35 -13.48 12.47
N ASN A 91 -4.14 -14.77 12.20
CA ASN A 91 -5.21 -15.71 11.84
C ASN A 91 -6.30 -15.76 12.94
N ASP A 92 -5.89 -15.56 14.20
CA ASP A 92 -6.77 -15.60 15.36
C ASP A 92 -7.78 -14.45 15.40
N LEU A 93 -7.50 -13.33 14.72
CA LEU A 93 -8.41 -12.18 14.68
C LEU A 93 -9.71 -12.51 13.95
N GLU A 94 -9.63 -13.25 12.84
CA GLU A 94 -10.81 -13.62 12.07
C GLU A 94 -11.70 -14.61 12.82
N VAL A 95 -11.07 -15.56 13.52
CA VAL A 95 -11.73 -16.54 14.38
C VAL A 95 -12.52 -15.83 15.50
N VAL A 96 -11.89 -14.91 16.22
CA VAL A 96 -12.53 -14.14 17.30
C VAL A 96 -13.67 -13.28 16.78
N LYS A 97 -13.50 -12.64 15.61
CA LYS A 97 -14.58 -11.88 14.95
C LYS A 97 -15.77 -12.75 14.63
N GLN A 98 -15.55 -13.94 14.05
CA GLN A 98 -16.63 -14.83 13.65
C GLN A 98 -17.36 -15.43 14.85
N TYR A 99 -16.65 -15.75 15.93
CA TYR A 99 -17.25 -16.35 17.12
C TYR A 99 -18.11 -15.36 17.92
N TYR A 100 -17.61 -14.15 18.15
CA TYR A 100 -18.28 -13.15 18.98
C TYR A 100 -19.07 -12.10 18.18
N GLY A 101 -18.99 -12.09 16.84
CA GLY A 101 -19.61 -11.05 16.01
C GLY A 101 -18.97 -9.67 16.17
N TYR A 102 -17.69 -9.61 16.52
CA TYR A 102 -17.00 -8.35 16.85
C TYR A 102 -16.49 -7.60 15.61
N SER A 103 -16.40 -6.27 15.73
CA SER A 103 -15.64 -5.43 14.81
C SER A 103 -14.13 -5.68 14.96
N ASN A 104 -13.33 -5.24 13.98
CA ASN A 104 -11.88 -5.45 13.99
C ASN A 104 -11.19 -4.95 15.27
N GLU A 105 -11.64 -3.82 15.81
CA GLU A 105 -11.06 -3.20 17.01
C GLU A 105 -11.41 -3.99 18.27
N LYS A 106 -12.70 -4.34 18.43
CA LYS A 106 -13.17 -5.16 19.55
C LYS A 106 -12.53 -6.56 19.55
N ALA A 107 -12.32 -7.14 18.37
CA ALA A 107 -11.63 -8.42 18.25
C ALA A 107 -10.14 -8.34 18.64
N ARG A 108 -9.45 -7.23 18.34
CA ARG A 108 -8.07 -7.00 18.82
C ARG A 108 -8.00 -6.89 20.34
N GLN A 109 -8.95 -6.18 20.95
CA GLN A 109 -9.05 -6.07 22.40
C GLN A 109 -9.33 -7.44 23.04
N ALA A 110 -10.25 -8.22 22.46
CA ALA A 110 -10.52 -9.57 22.92
C ALA A 110 -9.27 -10.47 22.82
N LEU A 111 -8.51 -10.40 21.71
CA LEU A 111 -7.26 -11.15 21.57
C LEU A 111 -6.21 -10.84 22.64
N SER A 112 -6.16 -9.60 23.16
CA SER A 112 -5.23 -9.28 24.26
C SER A 112 -5.62 -9.89 25.60
N ILE A 113 -6.87 -10.35 25.75
CA ILE A 113 -7.40 -10.92 27.00
C ILE A 113 -7.46 -12.45 26.92
N LEU A 114 -7.74 -12.99 25.73
CA LEU A 114 -7.93 -14.43 25.52
C LEU A 114 -6.61 -15.20 25.65
N THR A 115 -6.66 -16.33 26.35
CA THR A 115 -5.52 -17.26 26.41
C THR A 115 -5.43 -18.12 25.14
N PRO A 116 -4.25 -18.68 24.80
CA PRO A 116 -4.09 -19.56 23.64
C PRO A 116 -5.06 -20.77 23.65
N ASP A 117 -5.35 -21.31 24.84
CA ASP A 117 -6.29 -22.43 25.00
C ASP A 117 -7.73 -22.02 24.67
N GLN A 118 -8.13 -20.81 25.06
CA GLN A 118 -9.45 -20.26 24.73
C GLN A 118 -9.59 -20.01 23.23
N ILE A 119 -8.54 -19.50 22.57
CA ILE A 119 -8.52 -19.31 21.11
C ILE A 119 -8.64 -20.67 20.41
N THR A 120 -7.94 -21.70 20.89
CA THR A 120 -8.01 -23.05 20.35
C THR A 120 -9.42 -23.65 20.53
N PHE A 121 -10.04 -23.46 21.70
CA PHE A 121 -11.42 -23.88 21.95
C PHE A 121 -12.41 -23.20 21.00
N ILE A 122 -12.29 -21.88 20.82
CA ILE A 122 -13.12 -21.10 19.91
C ILE A 122 -12.94 -21.59 18.46
N THR A 123 -11.70 -21.83 18.05
CA THR A 123 -11.36 -22.35 16.72
C THR A 123 -12.01 -23.71 16.48
N ASN A 124 -11.91 -24.63 17.44
CA ASN A 124 -12.53 -25.96 17.36
C ASN A 124 -14.06 -25.88 17.29
N LYS A 125 -14.68 -24.95 18.02
CA LYS A 125 -16.14 -24.74 17.99
C LYS A 125 -16.63 -24.12 16.68
N LEU A 126 -15.79 -23.33 16.02
CA LEU A 126 -16.06 -22.77 14.69
C LEU A 126 -15.84 -23.79 13.56
N ASN A 127 -14.98 -24.79 13.78
CA ASN A 127 -14.78 -25.93 12.89
C ASN A 127 -15.98 -26.89 12.93
N ARG A 128 -17.13 -26.43 12.43
CA ARG A 128 -18.33 -27.25 12.21
C ARG A 128 -18.15 -28.06 10.93
N GLY A 129 -17.40 -29.16 11.04
CA GLY A 129 -17.15 -30.20 10.04
C GLY A 129 -17.63 -29.96 8.60
N GLY A 130 -16.66 -29.87 7.68
CA GLY A 130 -16.84 -29.98 6.23
C GLY A 130 -15.51 -30.43 5.61
N LYS A 131 -15.54 -31.38 4.67
CA LYS A 131 -14.35 -31.82 3.93
C LYS A 131 -13.72 -30.60 3.25
N LYS A 132 -12.42 -30.36 3.51
CA LYS A 132 -11.58 -29.53 2.62
C LYS A 132 -11.57 -30.08 1.21
#